data_AF-A0A970HFE8-F1
#
_entry.id   AF-A0A970HFE8-F1
#
_cell.length_a   1.000
_cell.length_b   1.000
_cell.length_c   1.000
_cell.angle_alpha   90.00
_cell.angle_beta   90.00
_cell.angle_gamma   90.00
#
_symmetry.space_group_name_H-M   'P 1'
#
loop_
_entity.id
_entity.type
_entity.pdbx_description
1 polymer ?
#
loop_
_entity_poly.entity_id
_entity_poly.type
_entity_poly.pdbx_seq_one_letter_code
_entity_poly.pdbx_strand_id
1 'polypeptide(L)' 'MKVIIDRFEGKYAVCEREDLEIINIERDKIPQEAKEGDVLIIQADKITIYRDGTEQ' A
#
# COMPACT_ATOMS: atom_id res chain seq x y z
N MET A 1 6.98 -6.80 4.44
CA MET A 1 7.38 -5.39 4.33
C MET A 1 6.15 -4.51 4.44
N LYS A 2 6.20 -3.41 5.19
CA LYS A 2 5.10 -2.43 5.29
C LYS A 2 5.42 -1.21 4.43
N VAL A 3 4.44 -0.72 3.69
CA VAL A 3 4.54 0.49 2.87
C VAL A 3 3.25 1.27 3.01
N ILE A 4 3.28 2.59 2.89
CA ILE A 4 2.10 3.46 2.98
C ILE A 4 1.77 3.93 1.56
N ILE A 5 0.52 3.83 1.13
CA ILE A 5 0.11 4.43 -0.14
C ILE A 5 0.12 5.95 0.02
N ASP A 6 1.01 6.64 -0.70
CA ASP A 6 1.04 8.10 -0.73
C ASP A 6 -0.02 8.62 -1.72
N ARG A 7 0.01 8.10 -2.96
CA ARG A 7 -0.93 8.48 -4.04
C ARG A 7 -1.07 7.42 -5.11
N PHE A 8 -2.13 7.49 -5.92
CA PHE A 8 -2.26 6.68 -7.13
C PHE A 8 -1.96 7.50 -8.39
N GLU A 9 -1.03 7.00 -9.21
CA GLU A 9 -0.60 7.61 -10.47
C GLU A 9 -0.95 6.66 -11.63
N GLY A 10 -2.11 6.89 -12.24
CA GLY A 10 -2.60 6.07 -13.36
C GLY A 10 -2.80 4.60 -12.99
N LYS A 11 -1.91 3.73 -13.49
CA LYS A 11 -1.94 2.28 -13.23
C LYS A 11 -1.04 1.82 -12.08
N TYR A 12 -0.31 2.74 -11.46
CA TYR A 12 0.58 2.46 -10.34
C TYR A 12 0.10 3.17 -9.07
N ALA A 13 0.37 2.58 -7.91
CA ALA A 13 0.31 3.26 -6.63
C ALA A 13 1.72 3.59 -6.19
N VAL A 14 1.93 4.86 -5.89
CA VAL A 14 3.14 5.39 -5.27
C VAL A 14 3.01 5.08 -3.78
N CYS A 15 3.90 4.23 -3.28
CA CYS A 15 3.94 3.88 -1.87
C CYS A 15 5.28 4.31 -1.27
N GLU A 16 5.23 4.87 -0.07
CA GLU A 16 6.40 5.25 0.72
C GLU A 16 6.73 4.16 1.74
N ARG A 17 8.02 3.89 1.91
CA ARG A 17 8.56 2.93 2.87
C ARG A 17 9.02 3.66 4.13
N GLU A 18 9.18 2.93 5.24
CA GLU A 18 9.75 3.50 6.48
C GLU A 18 11.16 4.12 6.28
N ASP A 19 11.88 3.68 5.25
CA ASP A 19 13.21 4.19 4.88
C ASP A 19 13.16 5.45 3.97
N LEU A 20 11.99 6.10 3.82
CA LEU A 20 11.75 7.21 2.89
C LEU A 20 11.94 6.85 1.40
N GLU A 21 12.04 5.56 1.09
CA GLU A 21 12.13 5.07 -0.27
C GLU A 21 10.73 5.01 -0.90
N ILE A 22 10.59 5.64 -2.07
CA ILE A 22 9.37 5.62 -2.87
C ILE A 22 9.41 4.40 -3.79
N ILE A 23 8.35 3.60 -3.77
CA ILE A 23 8.14 2.49 -4.68
C ILE A 23 6.85 2.62 -5.45
N ASN A 24 6.88 2.15 -6.69
CA ASN A 24 5.70 2.08 -7.54
C ASN A 24 5.23 0.63 -7.61
N ILE A 25 4.02 0.38 -7.13
CA ILE A 25 3.37 -0.93 -7.18
C ILE A 25 2.25 -0.87 -8.20
N GLU A 26 2.11 -1.89 -9.04
CA GLU A 26 0.97 -1.98 -9.96
C GLU A 26 -0.34 -2.03 -9.19
N ARG A 27 -1.29 -1.16 -9.54
CA ARG A 27 -2.61 -1.11 -8.90
C ARG A 27 -3.34 -2.45 -8.99
N ASP A 28 -3.09 -3.22 -10.04
CA ASP A 28 -3.66 -4.55 -10.26
C ASP A 28 -3.26 -5.57 -9.17
N LYS A 29 -2.07 -5.38 -8.58
CA LYS A 29 -1.58 -6.21 -7.47
C LYS A 29 -2.08 -5.74 -6.11
N ILE A 30 -2.60 -4.52 -6.04
CA ILE A 30 -3.08 -3.91 -4.81
C ILE A 30 -4.56 -4.23 -4.64
N PRO A 31 -5.01 -4.50 -3.40
CA PRO A 31 -6.43 -4.66 -3.13
C PRO A 31 -7.23 -3.43 -3.58
N GLN A 32 -8.33 -3.63 -4.30
CA GLN A 32 -9.16 -2.52 -4.82
C GLN A 32 -9.74 -1.62 -3.72
N GLU A 33 -9.86 -2.13 -2.50
CA GLU A 33 -10.29 -1.40 -1.32
C GLU A 33 -9.22 -0.46 -0.73
N ALA A 34 -7.98 -0.53 -1.22
CA ALA A 34 -6.88 0.27 -0.68
C ALA A 34 -6.99 1.71 -1.20
N LYS A 35 -6.80 2.68 -0.31
CA LYS A 35 -6.82 4.11 -0.62
C LYS A 35 -5.52 4.80 -0.17
N GLU A 36 -5.39 6.04 -0.56
CA GLU A 36 -4.30 6.92 -0.13
C GLU A 36 -4.29 7.02 1.41
N GLY A 37 -3.13 6.85 2.01
CA GLY A 37 -2.93 6.74 3.45
C GLY A 37 -3.07 5.33 4.05
N ASP A 38 -3.54 4.33 3.30
CA ASP A 38 -3.55 2.95 3.80
C ASP A 38 -2.15 2.36 3.84
N VAL A 39 -1.89 1.55 4.87
CA VAL A 39 -0.67 0.76 4.98
C VAL A 39 -0.89 -0.57 4.24
N LEU A 40 -0.02 -0.90 3.29
CA LEU A 40 0.05 -2.20 2.65
C LEU A 40 1.12 -3.07 3.29
N ILE A 41 0.78 -4.32 3.55
CA ILE A 41 1.71 -5.38 3.92
C ILE A 41 1.97 -6.22 2.68
N ILE A 42 3.23 -6.22 2.25
CA ILE A 42 3.75 -7.08 1.19
C ILE A 42 4.40 -8.30 1.85
N GLN A 43 3.83 -9.49 1.60
CA GLN A 43 4.34 -10.78 2.05
C GLN A 43 4.56 -11.71 0.86
N ALA A 44 5.82 -11.85 0.43
CA ALA A 44 6.23 -12.69 -0.71
C ALA A 44 5.40 -12.48 -1.99
N ASP A 45 4.26 -13.17 -2.10
CA ASP A 45 3.35 -13.15 -3.26
C ASP A 45 2.02 -12.41 -3.00
N LYS A 46 1.78 -11.94 -1.77
CA LYS A 46 0.51 -11.35 -1.37
C LYS A 46 0.66 -9.93 -0.86
N ILE A 47 -0.24 -9.05 -1.31
CA ILE A 47 -0.38 -7.69 -0.82
C ILE A 47 -1.73 -7.60 -0.07
N THR A 48 -1.68 -7.16 1.17
CA THR A 48 -2.87 -6.99 2.02
C THR A 48 -2.88 -5.61 2.65
N ILE A 49 -4.05 -4.99 2.76
CA ILE A 49 -4.22 -3.74 3.49
C ILE A 49 -4.11 -4.03 4.98
N TYR A 50 -3.22 -3.34 5.66
CA TYR A 50 -3.19 -3.27 7.11
C TYR A 50 -4.19 -2.22 7.56
N ARG A 51 -5.37 -2.69 7.93
CA ARG A 51 -6.32 -1.90 8.71
C ARG A 51 -5.98 -2.14 10.17
N ASP A 52 -5.25 -1.19 10.77
CA ASP A 52 -5.18 -1.12 12.22
C ASP A 52 -6.62 -0.90 12.67
N GLY A 53 -7.23 -1.94 13.22
CA GLY A 53 -8.62 -1.92 13.60
C GLY A 53 -8.79 -0.82 14.62
N THR A 54 -9.32 0.33 14.20
CA THR A 54 -9.84 1.32 15.13
C THR A 54 -10.90 0.60 15.94
N GLU A 55 -10.55 0.31 17.19
CA GLU A 55 -11.43 -0.18 18.23
C GLU A 55 -12.73 0.66 18.17
N GLN A 56 -13.85 -0.05 18.14
CA GLN A 56 -15.20 0.52 18.15
C GLN A 56 -15.46 1.34 19.42
#